data_AF-A0A2T2UKK5-F1
#
_entry.id   AF-A0A2T2UKK5-F1
#
_cell.length_a   1.000
_cell.length_b   1.000
_cell.length_c   1.000
_cell.angle_alpha   90.00
_cell.angle_beta   90.00
_cell.angle_gamma   90.00
#
_symmetry.space_group_name_H-M   'P 1'
#
loop_
_entity.id
_entity.type
_entity.pdbx_description
1 polymer ?
#
loop_
_entity_poly.entity_id
_entity_poly.type
_entity_poly.pdbx_seq_one_letter_code
_entity_poly.pdbx_strand_id
1 'polypeptide(L)'
;MKHLRLFLLLFVVGLFVQSQAARAQEKVFGEEVLGPGVKITFLVAPSGDVEPAAQNLSEARSDLHLEVLAGWTEEASDEVGAPAGGFVPSLRLFATVENEETGQVTKATLVPHVNQSDNVHYARNIALPGAADDPYTVVFEVHP
;
A
#
# COMPACT_ATOMS: atom_id res chain seq x y z
N MET A 1 22.57 3.88 -47.47
CA MET A 1 21.16 4.27 -47.18
C MET A 1 20.30 3.15 -46.60
N LYS A 2 20.33 1.92 -47.13
CA LYS A 2 19.51 0.79 -46.61
C LYS A 2 19.87 0.39 -45.17
N HIS A 3 21.16 0.32 -44.84
CA HIS A 3 21.64 -0.01 -43.49
C HIS A 3 21.28 1.07 -42.45
N LEU A 4 21.29 2.35 -42.83
CA LEU A 4 20.89 3.46 -41.96
C LEU A 4 19.37 3.44 -41.66
N ARG A 5 18.55 3.09 -42.65
CA ARG A 5 17.09 2.91 -42.46
C ARG A 5 16.78 1.70 -41.57
N LEU A 6 17.50 0.60 -41.75
CA LEU A 6 17.35 -0.59 -40.92
C LEU A 6 17.77 -0.31 -39.46
N PHE A 7 18.86 0.44 -39.27
CA PHE A 7 19.33 0.85 -37.96
C PHE A 7 18.33 1.80 -37.27
N LEU A 8 17.78 2.76 -38.00
CA LEU A 8 16.75 3.67 -37.48
C LEU A 8 15.45 2.92 -37.12
N LEU A 9 15.07 1.92 -37.91
CA LEU A 9 13.90 1.08 -37.64
C LEU A 9 14.10 0.22 -36.38
N LEU A 10 15.28 -0.40 -36.22
CA LEU A 10 15.63 -1.17 -35.03
C LEU A 10 15.73 -0.27 -33.77
N PHE A 11 16.21 0.96 -33.92
CA PHE A 11 16.28 1.94 -32.84
C PHE A 11 14.89 2.38 -32.39
N VAL A 12 13.97 2.64 -33.34
CA VAL A 12 12.57 2.98 -33.03
C VAL A 12 11.85 1.79 -32.37
N VAL A 13 12.04 0.57 -32.87
CA VAL A 13 11.48 -0.65 -32.24
C VAL A 13 12.03 -0.85 -30.83
N GLY A 14 13.33 -0.60 -30.60
CA GLY A 14 13.94 -0.67 -29.27
C GLY A 14 13.38 0.35 -28.28
N LEU A 15 12.98 1.55 -28.73
CA LEU A 15 12.30 2.56 -27.91
C LEU A 15 10.88 2.14 -27.49
N PHE A 16 10.17 1.37 -28.33
CA PHE A 16 8.85 0.83 -27.98
C PHE A 16 8.90 -0.39 -27.05
N VAL A 17 10.05 -1.07 -26.94
CA VAL A 17 10.25 -2.25 -26.06
C VAL A 17 10.68 -1.85 -24.64
N GLN A 18 10.87 -0.56 -24.35
CA GLN A 18 10.88 -0.09 -22.96
C GLN A 18 9.44 -0.10 -22.41
N SER A 19 8.85 -1.29 -22.30
CA SER A 19 7.79 -1.53 -21.35
C SER A 19 8.38 -1.18 -19.99
N GLN A 20 8.03 -0.01 -19.46
CA GLN A 20 8.21 0.24 -18.05
C GLN A 20 7.55 -0.97 -17.38
N ALA A 21 8.34 -1.76 -16.64
CA ALA A 21 7.76 -2.72 -15.73
C ALA A 21 6.79 -1.89 -14.90
N ALA A 22 5.49 -2.09 -15.08
CA ALA A 22 4.47 -1.47 -14.27
C ALA A 22 4.68 -2.06 -12.87
N ARG A 23 5.63 -1.51 -12.13
CA ARG A 23 5.66 -1.68 -10.70
C ARG A 23 4.36 -1.06 -10.26
N ALA A 24 3.42 -1.92 -9.87
CA ALA A 24 2.15 -1.45 -9.35
C ALA A 24 2.50 -0.45 -8.24
N GLN A 25 2.04 0.77 -8.46
CA GLN A 25 2.38 1.89 -7.60
C GLN A 25 1.44 1.83 -6.41
N GLU A 26 1.96 2.20 -5.23
CA GLU A 26 1.13 2.49 -4.07
C GLU A 26 -0.02 3.41 -4.49
N LYS A 27 -1.24 3.06 -4.08
CA LYS A 27 -2.44 3.81 -4.40
C LYS A 27 -3.19 4.17 -3.13
N VAL A 28 -3.29 5.46 -2.88
CA VAL A 28 -4.18 6.01 -1.84
C VAL A 28 -5.64 5.78 -2.26
N PHE A 29 -6.44 5.27 -1.34
CA PHE A 29 -7.88 5.06 -1.55
C PHE A 29 -8.76 5.64 -0.44
N GLY A 30 -8.17 6.27 0.58
CA GLY A 30 -8.90 7.03 1.60
C GLY A 30 -7.97 7.81 2.51
N GLU A 31 -8.49 8.87 3.12
CA GLU A 31 -7.81 9.65 4.16
C GLU A 31 -8.81 10.08 5.23
N GLU A 32 -8.37 10.15 6.48
CA GLU A 32 -9.16 10.64 7.62
C GLU A 32 -8.22 11.33 8.63
N VAL A 33 -8.73 12.32 9.39
CA VAL A 33 -7.98 12.91 10.51
C VAL A 33 -8.67 12.54 11.82
N LEU A 34 -8.00 11.74 12.64
CA LEU A 34 -8.50 11.30 13.93
C LEU A 34 -7.94 12.19 15.04
N GLY A 35 -8.71 12.44 16.10
CA GLY A 35 -8.22 13.19 17.27
C GLY A 35 -7.04 12.46 17.94
N PRO A 36 -5.96 13.15 18.38
CA PRO A 36 -5.78 14.61 18.49
C PRO A 36 -5.15 15.29 17.25
N GLY A 37 -5.31 14.75 16.05
CA GLY A 37 -4.74 15.27 14.80
C GLY A 37 -3.80 14.30 14.12
N VAL A 38 -4.12 13.00 14.16
CA VAL A 38 -3.43 11.96 13.41
C VAL A 38 -4.08 11.88 12.03
N LYS A 39 -3.34 12.27 10.99
CA LYS A 39 -3.72 11.99 9.61
C LYS A 39 -3.46 10.52 9.31
N ILE A 40 -4.53 9.80 9.00
CA ILE A 40 -4.53 8.42 8.54
C ILE A 40 -4.72 8.43 7.02
N THR A 41 -3.76 7.89 6.27
CA THR A 41 -3.88 7.68 4.83
C THR A 41 -3.87 6.18 4.57
N PHE A 42 -4.90 5.68 3.86
CA PHE A 42 -5.07 4.27 3.52
C PHE A 42 -4.54 4.01 2.11
N LEU A 43 -3.65 3.03 1.95
CA LEU A 43 -3.03 2.68 0.68
C LEU A 43 -3.12 1.18 0.39
N VAL A 44 -3.08 0.87 -0.90
CA VAL A 44 -2.82 -0.48 -1.39
C VAL A 44 -1.55 -0.45 -2.25
N ALA A 45 -0.71 -1.45 -2.09
CA ALA A 45 0.47 -1.69 -2.90
C ALA A 45 0.44 -3.14 -3.43
N PRO A 46 1.20 -3.46 -4.49
CA PRO A 46 1.44 -4.87 -4.83
C PRO A 46 2.05 -5.62 -3.65
N SER A 47 1.68 -6.88 -3.50
CA SER A 47 2.29 -7.76 -2.49
C SER A 47 3.79 -7.96 -2.77
N GLY A 48 4.53 -8.27 -1.73
CA GLY A 48 5.95 -8.59 -1.79
C GLY A 48 6.37 -9.49 -0.62
N ASP A 49 7.62 -9.93 -0.62
CA ASP A 49 8.17 -10.68 0.50
C ASP A 49 8.38 -9.79 1.73
N VAL A 50 7.80 -10.20 2.86
CA VAL A 50 7.83 -9.46 4.14
C VAL A 50 8.41 -10.33 5.24
N GLU A 51 9.41 -9.80 5.94
CA GLU A 51 10.01 -10.43 7.11
C GLU A 51 9.43 -9.90 8.42
N PRO A 52 9.34 -10.73 9.49
CA PRO A 52 9.66 -12.17 9.49
C PRO A 52 8.57 -12.99 8.78
N ALA A 53 8.98 -13.92 7.92
CA ALA A 53 8.06 -14.75 7.12
C ALA A 53 7.05 -15.53 7.98
N ALA A 54 7.41 -15.92 9.20
CA ALA A 54 6.52 -16.66 10.10
C ALA A 54 5.25 -15.89 10.52
N GLN A 55 5.24 -14.57 10.36
CA GLN A 55 4.12 -13.70 10.75
C GLN A 55 3.36 -13.15 9.53
N ASN A 56 3.76 -13.51 8.32
CA ASN A 56 3.26 -12.92 7.09
C ASN A 56 2.82 -13.98 6.08
N LEU A 57 1.87 -13.63 5.23
CA LEU A 57 1.66 -14.37 4.00
C LEU A 57 2.84 -14.11 3.05
N SER A 58 3.31 -15.17 2.40
CA SER A 58 4.28 -15.08 1.31
C SER A 58 3.67 -14.33 0.13
N GLU A 59 4.49 -13.64 -0.68
CA GLU A 59 4.05 -12.92 -1.88
C GLU A 59 3.13 -13.79 -2.77
N ALA A 60 3.52 -15.03 -3.03
CA ALA A 60 2.76 -15.97 -3.86
C ALA A 60 1.38 -16.38 -3.31
N ARG A 61 1.05 -16.01 -2.07
CA ARG A 61 -0.24 -16.26 -1.42
C ARG A 61 -0.96 -14.95 -1.07
N SER A 62 -0.56 -13.84 -1.66
CA SER A 62 -1.07 -12.51 -1.36
C SER A 62 -1.42 -11.79 -2.64
N ASP A 63 -2.61 -11.21 -2.67
CA ASP A 63 -3.08 -10.43 -3.81
C ASP A 63 -2.61 -8.97 -3.70
N LEU A 64 -2.56 -8.44 -2.46
CA LEU A 64 -2.23 -7.05 -2.17
C LEU A 64 -1.44 -6.91 -0.88
N HIS A 65 -0.73 -5.79 -0.75
CA HIS A 65 -0.21 -5.25 0.50
C HIS A 65 -1.11 -4.09 0.93
N LEU A 66 -1.82 -4.22 2.06
CA LEU A 66 -2.57 -3.12 2.65
C LEU A 66 -1.65 -2.31 3.55
N GLU A 67 -1.67 -0.99 3.39
CA GLU A 67 -0.83 -0.07 4.15
C GLU A 67 -1.65 1.07 4.76
N VAL A 68 -1.16 1.56 5.90
CA VAL A 68 -1.67 2.73 6.61
C VAL A 68 -0.49 3.60 7.02
N LEU A 69 -0.46 4.82 6.46
CA LEU A 69 0.39 5.89 6.95
C LEU A 69 -0.36 6.61 8.07
N ALA A 70 0.29 6.73 9.24
CA ALA A 70 -0.22 7.47 10.37
C ALA A 70 0.79 8.58 10.72
N GLY A 71 0.43 9.83 10.44
CA GLY A 71 1.30 10.97 10.64
C GLY A 71 0.60 12.12 11.38
N TRP A 72 1.34 12.91 12.16
CA TRP A 72 0.80 14.11 12.79
C TRP A 72 0.47 15.19 11.77
N THR A 73 -0.67 15.87 11.91
CA THR A 73 -0.94 17.09 11.14
C THR A 73 0.00 18.23 11.54
N GLU A 74 0.11 19.25 10.69
CA GLU A 74 0.83 20.48 11.05
C GLU A 74 0.26 21.11 12.32
N GLU A 75 -1.06 21.10 12.46
CA GLU A 75 -1.78 21.71 13.58
C GLU A 75 -1.54 20.97 14.91
N ALA A 76 -1.40 19.64 14.87
CA ALA A 76 -1.15 18.83 16.07
C ALA A 76 0.34 18.74 16.46
N SER A 77 1.25 18.95 15.51
CA SER A 77 2.71 18.77 15.66
C SER A 77 3.27 19.39 16.93
N ASP A 78 2.96 20.67 17.17
CA ASP A 78 3.49 21.41 18.33
C ASP A 78 2.89 20.92 19.65
N GLU A 79 1.61 20.55 19.66
CA GLU A 79 0.90 20.09 20.87
C GLU A 79 1.41 18.73 21.36
N VAL A 80 1.71 17.84 20.42
CA VAL A 80 2.16 16.47 20.72
C VAL A 80 3.68 16.35 20.84
N GLY A 81 4.42 17.42 20.50
CA GLY A 81 5.88 17.45 20.57
C GLY A 81 6.56 16.54 19.53
N ALA A 82 5.92 16.31 18.37
CA ALA A 82 6.45 15.50 17.28
C ALA A 82 6.33 16.26 15.95
N PRO A 83 7.27 16.09 14.99
CA PRO A 83 7.20 16.81 13.72
C PRO A 83 5.93 16.53 12.94
N ALA A 84 5.44 17.53 12.20
CA ALA A 84 4.40 17.35 11.19
C ALA A 84 4.81 16.26 10.18
N GLY A 85 3.86 15.37 9.88
CA GLY A 85 4.08 14.15 9.09
C GLY A 85 4.88 13.05 9.80
N GLY A 86 5.34 13.28 11.03
CA GLY A 86 6.06 12.29 11.83
C GLY A 86 5.17 11.10 12.18
N PHE A 87 5.75 9.90 12.10
CA PHE A 87 5.05 8.64 12.35
C PHE A 87 4.43 8.59 13.75
N VAL A 88 3.17 8.14 13.84
CA VAL A 88 2.45 7.92 15.09
C VAL A 88 2.56 6.44 15.49
N PRO A 89 3.37 6.09 16.50
CA PRO A 89 3.56 4.70 16.91
C PRO A 89 2.43 4.19 17.80
N SER A 90 2.50 2.91 18.13
CA SER A 90 1.65 2.22 19.13
C SER A 90 0.16 2.10 18.80
N LEU A 91 -0.29 2.51 17.61
CA LEU A 91 -1.63 2.19 17.12
C LEU A 91 -1.82 0.68 16.94
N ARG A 92 -3.02 0.18 17.28
CA ARG A 92 -3.50 -1.15 16.89
C ARG A 92 -4.50 -1.00 15.76
N LEU A 93 -4.19 -1.57 14.62
CA LEU A 93 -4.95 -1.40 13.38
C LEU A 93 -5.50 -2.74 12.88
N PHE A 94 -6.77 -2.74 12.54
CA PHE A 94 -7.44 -3.88 11.91
C PHE A 94 -8.11 -3.44 10.62
N ALA A 95 -8.07 -4.29 9.60
CA ALA A 95 -8.81 -4.14 8.37
C ALA A 95 -9.81 -5.29 8.22
N THR A 96 -11.04 -4.97 7.89
CA THR A 96 -12.06 -5.90 7.41
C THR A 96 -12.29 -5.60 5.93
N VAL A 97 -11.97 -6.56 5.06
CA VAL A 97 -12.15 -6.48 3.61
C VAL A 97 -13.32 -7.37 3.25
N GLU A 98 -14.38 -6.78 2.71
CA GLU A 98 -15.59 -7.47 2.26
C GLU A 98 -15.70 -7.38 0.74
N ASN A 99 -15.86 -8.53 0.10
CA ASN A 99 -16.21 -8.60 -1.31
C ASN A 99 -17.70 -8.30 -1.47
N GLU A 100 -18.05 -7.22 -2.19
CA GLU A 100 -19.43 -6.73 -2.26
C GLU A 100 -20.35 -7.63 -3.07
N GLU A 101 -19.80 -8.45 -3.99
CA GLU A 101 -20.59 -9.38 -4.79
C GLU A 101 -20.97 -10.66 -4.03
N THR A 102 -20.05 -11.17 -3.21
CA THR A 102 -20.19 -12.47 -2.55
C THR A 102 -20.50 -12.36 -1.06
N GLY A 103 -20.25 -11.21 -0.44
CA GLY A 103 -20.32 -11.00 1.01
C GLY A 103 -19.23 -11.74 1.80
N GLN A 104 -18.22 -12.31 1.13
CA GLN A 104 -17.11 -12.95 1.80
C GLN A 104 -16.17 -11.92 2.43
N VAL A 105 -15.59 -12.28 3.57
CA VAL A 105 -14.80 -11.35 4.39
C VAL A 105 -13.43 -11.94 4.72
N THR A 106 -12.38 -11.14 4.52
CA THR A 106 -11.05 -11.35 5.08
C THR A 106 -10.78 -10.30 6.14
N LYS A 107 -10.16 -10.71 7.27
CA LYS A 107 -9.71 -9.79 8.32
C LYS A 107 -8.19 -9.84 8.45
N ALA A 108 -7.59 -8.68 8.70
CA ALA A 108 -6.15 -8.53 8.85
C ALA A 108 -5.82 -7.59 10.00
N THR A 109 -4.76 -7.90 10.75
CA THR A 109 -4.11 -6.94 11.65
C THR A 109 -2.93 -6.32 10.94
N LEU A 110 -2.91 -4.99 10.86
CA LEU A 110 -1.78 -4.24 10.32
C LEU A 110 -0.79 -3.99 11.46
N VAL A 111 0.47 -4.35 11.22
CA VAL A 111 1.55 -4.20 12.21
C VAL A 111 2.60 -3.23 11.70
N PRO A 112 3.43 -2.66 12.58
CA PRO A 112 4.53 -1.81 12.14
C PRO A 112 5.42 -2.52 11.13
N HIS A 113 5.60 -1.89 9.97
CA HIS A 113 6.49 -2.29 8.89
C HIS A 113 7.41 -1.12 8.56
N VAL A 114 8.49 -1.43 7.84
CA VAL A 114 9.41 -0.42 7.31
C VAL A 114 9.88 -0.87 5.93
N ASN A 115 9.85 0.04 4.97
CA ASN A 115 10.48 -0.16 3.66
C ASN A 115 11.49 0.97 3.36
N GLN A 116 12.08 0.96 2.17
CA GLN A 116 13.06 1.99 1.75
C GLN A 116 12.42 3.20 1.05
N SER A 117 11.15 3.14 0.65
CA SER A 117 10.45 4.19 -0.10
C SER A 117 9.78 5.21 0.82
N ASP A 118 8.93 4.76 1.74
CA ASP A 118 8.04 5.61 2.56
C ASP A 118 8.25 5.45 4.08
N ASN A 119 9.27 4.67 4.47
CA ASN A 119 9.75 4.51 5.85
C ASN A 119 8.79 3.69 6.74
N VAL A 120 8.68 4.01 8.04
CA VAL A 120 7.86 3.26 8.99
C VAL A 120 6.37 3.55 8.76
N HIS A 121 5.59 2.50 8.61
CA HIS A 121 4.13 2.54 8.43
C HIS A 121 3.49 1.30 9.05
N TYR A 122 2.18 1.14 8.93
CA TYR A 122 1.49 -0.09 9.34
C TYR A 122 1.02 -0.85 8.12
N ALA A 123 1.27 -2.15 8.03
CA ALA A 123 0.84 -2.88 6.85
C ALA A 123 0.64 -4.38 7.05
N ARG A 124 0.08 -5.03 6.03
CA ARG A 124 -0.13 -6.48 5.95
C ARG A 124 -0.35 -6.95 4.52
N ASN A 125 0.34 -8.04 4.15
CA ASN A 125 -0.02 -8.85 2.99
C ASN A 125 -1.37 -9.56 3.21
N ILE A 126 -2.31 -9.42 2.28
CA ILE A 126 -3.63 -10.05 2.35
C ILE A 126 -3.92 -10.90 1.11
N ALA A 127 -4.76 -11.92 1.29
CA ALA A 127 -5.49 -12.55 0.20
C ALA A 127 -6.91 -11.95 0.17
N LEU A 128 -7.35 -11.51 -1.01
CA LEU A 128 -8.69 -10.99 -1.22
C LEU A 128 -9.72 -12.12 -1.07
N PRO A 129 -10.89 -11.86 -0.46
CA PRO A 129 -11.97 -12.84 -0.37
C PRO A 129 -12.77 -12.94 -1.69
N GLY A 130 -12.09 -13.02 -2.83
CA GLY A 130 -12.71 -13.02 -4.16
C GLY A 130 -11.72 -12.77 -5.29
N ALA A 131 -12.23 -12.44 -6.49
CA ALA A 131 -11.38 -12.11 -7.64
C ALA A 131 -10.83 -10.69 -7.54
N ALA A 132 -9.69 -10.42 -8.18
CA ALA A 132 -9.00 -9.14 -8.05
C ALA A 132 -9.77 -7.95 -8.65
N ASP A 133 -10.69 -8.21 -9.57
CA ASP A 133 -11.54 -7.24 -10.24
C ASP A 133 -12.93 -7.06 -9.61
N ASP A 134 -13.25 -7.83 -8.57
CA ASP A 134 -14.48 -7.66 -7.81
C ASP A 134 -14.48 -6.31 -7.05
N PRO A 135 -15.65 -5.71 -6.80
CA PRO A 135 -15.78 -4.58 -5.88
C PRO A 135 -15.58 -5.00 -4.43
N TYR A 136 -14.86 -4.17 -3.66
CA TYR A 136 -14.59 -4.39 -2.24
C TYR A 136 -14.89 -3.15 -1.41
N THR A 137 -15.50 -3.38 -0.24
CA THR A 137 -15.55 -2.42 0.85
C THR A 137 -14.47 -2.77 1.88
N VAL A 138 -13.73 -1.77 2.35
CA VAL A 138 -12.71 -1.93 3.39
C VAL A 138 -13.04 -1.04 4.58
N VAL A 139 -13.14 -1.65 5.76
CA VAL A 139 -13.32 -0.94 7.03
C VAL A 139 -12.06 -1.07 7.87
N PHE A 140 -11.51 0.08 8.26
CA PHE A 140 -10.37 0.15 9.18
C PHE A 140 -10.83 0.50 10.59
N GLU A 141 -10.36 -0.29 11.56
CA GLU A 141 -10.51 -0.01 12.99
C GLU A 141 -9.17 0.45 13.53
N VAL A 142 -9.13 1.69 14.03
CA VAL A 142 -7.93 2.33 14.57
C VAL A 142 -8.09 2.48 16.07
N HIS A 143 -7.18 1.88 16.85
CA HIS A 143 -7.18 2.01 18.30
C HIS A 143 -5.85 2.59 18.81
N PRO A 144 -5.88 3.54 19.76
CA PRO A 144 -4.70 3.97 20.49
C PRO A 144 -4.20 2.90 21.47
#